data_AF-A5Z7F3-F1
#
_entry.id   AF-A5Z7F3-F1
#
_cell.length_a   1.000
_cell.length_b   1.000
_cell.length_c   1.000
_cell.angle_alpha   90.00
_cell.angle_beta   90.00
_cell.angle_gamma   90.00
#
_symmetry.space_group_name_H-M   'P 1'
#
loop_
_entity.id
_entity.type
_entity.pdbx_description
1 polymer ?
#
loop_
_entity_poly.entity_id
_entity_poly.type
_entity_poly.pdbx_seq_one_letter_code
_entity_poly.pdbx_strand_id
1 'polypeptide(L)' 'MEIQHNEKSKELELTKKLAVLGWIMRKEYISMDEYSRIKRKLMNEYDIVSF' A
#
# COMPACT_ATOMS: atom_id res chain seq x y z
N MET A 1 -7.34 -15.17 -21.72
CA MET A 1 -7.96 -14.71 -20.46
C MET A 1 -6.89 -14.57 -19.37
N GLU A 2 -5.85 -13.76 -19.58
CA GLU A 2 -4.73 -13.62 -18.63
C GLU A 2 -4.70 -12.28 -17.88
N ILE A 3 -5.58 -11.33 -18.23
CA ILE A 3 -5.53 -9.97 -17.70
C ILE A 3 -6.03 -9.91 -16.24
N GLN A 4 -7.07 -10.68 -15.89
CA GLN A 4 -7.70 -10.65 -14.55
C GLN A 4 -6.82 -11.22 -13.41
N HIS A 5 -5.90 -12.14 -13.71
CA HIS A 5 -5.08 -12.78 -12.67
C HIS A 5 -3.97 -11.85 -12.15
N ASN A 6 -3.49 -10.93 -13.01
CA ASN A 6 -2.40 -10.02 -12.69
C ASN A 6 -2.86 -8.82 -11.84
N GLU A 7 -4.04 -8.27 -12.13
CA GLU A 7 -4.63 -7.15 -11.36
C GLU A 7 -4.96 -7.57 -9.93
N LYS A 8 -5.61 -8.74 -9.76
CA LYS A 8 -5.96 -9.28 -8.44
C LYS A 8 -4.72 -9.59 -7.58
N SER A 9 -3.61 -9.94 -8.22
CA SER A 9 -2.33 -10.16 -7.56
C SER A 9 -1.68 -8.87 -7.07
N LYS A 10 -1.75 -7.80 -7.89
CA LYS A 10 -1.24 -6.46 -7.53
C LYS A 10 -2.03 -5.83 -6.38
N GLU A 11 -3.35 -5.92 -6.41
CA GLU A 11 -4.22 -5.41 -5.34
C GLU A 11 -3.95 -6.11 -4.00
N LEU A 12 -3.77 -7.44 -4.04
CA LEU A 12 -3.42 -8.23 -2.85
C LEU A 12 -2.04 -7.85 -2.31
N GLU A 13 -1.05 -7.64 -3.19
CA GLU A 13 0.29 -7.22 -2.79
C GLU A 13 0.26 -5.84 -2.13
N LEU A 14 -0.45 -4.87 -2.73
CA LEU A 14 -0.62 -3.54 -2.16
C LEU A 14 -1.30 -3.60 -0.79
N THR A 15 -2.38 -4.39 -0.66
CA THR A 15 -3.09 -4.56 0.62
C THR A 15 -2.16 -5.06 1.71
N LYS A 16 -1.32 -6.06 1.41
CA LYS A 16 -0.32 -6.59 2.35
C LYS A 16 0.70 -5.51 2.75
N LYS A 17 1.21 -4.75 1.78
CA LYS A 17 2.18 -3.67 2.05
C LYS A 17 1.57 -2.56 2.90
N LEU A 18 0.33 -2.16 2.63
CA LEU A 18 -0.40 -1.17 3.43
C LEU A 18 -0.68 -1.65 4.86
N ALA A 19 -1.00 -2.94 5.03
CA ALA A 19 -1.20 -3.54 6.36
C ALA A 19 0.09 -3.51 7.20
N VAL A 20 1.23 -3.87 6.60
CA VAL A 20 2.54 -3.78 7.25
C VAL A 20 2.89 -2.34 7.59
N LEU A 21 2.69 -1.39 6.66
CA LEU A 21 2.93 0.03 6.91
C LEU A 21 2.09 0.58 8.06
N GLY A 22 0.81 0.20 8.14
CA GLY A 22 -0.06 0.55 9.26
C GLY A 22 0.40 -0.05 10.59
N TRP A 23 0.95 -1.28 10.58
CA TRP A 23 1.55 -1.88 11.77
C TRP A 23 2.82 -1.13 12.23
N ILE A 24 3.70 -0.74 11.29
CA ILE A 24 4.92 0.04 11.58
C ILE A 24 4.56 1.38 12.23
N MET A 25 3.57 2.10 11.69
CA MET A 25 3.09 3.37 12.26
C MET A 25 2.50 3.18 13.67
N ARG A 26 1.68 2.14 13.89
CA ARG A 26 1.14 1.82 15.23
C ARG A 26 2.20 1.46 16.27
N LYS A 27 3.40 1.09 15.83
CA LYS A 27 4.56 0.84 16.68
C LYS A 27 5.45 2.08 16.86
N GLU A 28 5.03 3.23 16.32
CA GLU A 28 5.71 4.51 16.42
C GLU A 28 7.13 4.50 15.83
N TYR A 29 7.44 3.53 14.94
CA TYR A 29 8.72 3.49 14.23
C TYR A 29 8.84 4.58 13.17
N ILE A 30 7.72 5.15 12.74
CA ILE A 30 7.63 6.27 11.81
C ILE A 30 6.55 7.25 12.29
N SER A 31 6.71 8.51 11.95
CA SER A 31 5.70 9.56 12.20
C SER A 31 4.47 9.40 11.30
N MET A 32 3.38 10.09 11.66
CA MET A 32 2.16 10.16 10.84
C MET A 32 2.43 10.79 9.46
N ASP A 33 3.36 11.75 9.38
CA ASP A 33 3.74 12.41 8.14
C ASP A 33 4.53 11.46 7.22
N GLU A 34 5.47 10.70 7.78
CA GLU A 34 6.19 9.65 7.05
C GLU A 34 5.25 8.55 6.58
N TYR A 35 4.36 8.08 7.45
CA TYR A 35 3.29 7.15 7.08
C TYR A 35 2.49 7.65 5.88
N SER A 36 2.04 8.91 5.92
CA SER A 36 1.22 9.51 4.86
C SER A 36 1.97 9.62 3.53
N ARG A 37 3.26 10.01 3.58
CA ARG A 37 4.14 10.08 2.39
C ARG A 37 4.41 8.71 1.78
N ILE A 38 4.71 7.72 2.62
CA ILE A 38 4.99 6.34 2.18
C ILE A 38 3.71 5.70 1.62
N LYS A 39 2.56 5.86 2.30
CA LYS A 39 1.25 5.39 1.83
C LYS A 39 0.94 5.94 0.44
N ARG A 40 1.08 7.25 0.24
CA ARG A 40 0.83 7.89 -1.06
C ARG A 40 1.78 7.36 -2.15
N LYS A 41 3.07 7.21 -1.83
CA LYS A 41 4.05 6.64 -2.78
C LYS A 41 3.67 5.21 -3.19
N LEU A 42 3.34 4.35 -2.23
CA LEU A 42 2.90 2.99 -2.52
C LEU A 42 1.63 2.96 -3.37
N MET A 43 0.62 3.75 -3.03
CA MET A 43 -0.62 3.77 -3.82
C MET A 43 -0.37 4.21 -5.27
N ASN A 44 0.50 5.21 -5.47
CA ASN A 44 0.89 5.67 -6.82
C ASN A 44 1.67 4.60 -7.62
N GLU A 45 2.52 3.79 -6.98
CA GLU A 45 3.24 2.68 -7.64
C GLU A 45 2.29 1.62 -8.22
N TYR A 46 1.07 1.54 -7.68
CA TYR A 46 0.04 0.60 -8.09
C TYR A 46 -1.10 1.27 -8.89
N ASP A 47 -0.92 2.55 -9.29
CA ASP A 47 -1.93 3.35 -9.99
C ASP A 47 -3.28 3.45 -9.26
N ILE A 48 -3.24 3.46 -7.92
CA ILE A 48 -4.42 3.58 -7.06
C ILE A 48 -4.51 5.00 -6.50
N VAL A 49 -5.63 5.67 -6.78
CA VAL A 49 -5.89 7.04 -6.31
C VAL A 49 -6.65 7.10 -4.98
N SER A 50 -7.27 6.00 -4.55
CA SER A 50 -8.04 5.91 -3.30
C SER A 50 -8.06 4.49 -2.75
N PHE A 51 -7.98 4.36 -1.42
CA PHE A 51 -8.11 3.10 -0.68
C PHE A 51 -8.93 3.34 0.58
#